data_AF-A0A1Q2MCD3-F1
#
_entry.id   AF-A0A1Q2MCD3-F1
#
_cell.length_a   1.000
_cell.length_b   1.000
_cell.length_c   1.000
_cell.angle_alpha   90.00
_cell.angle_beta   90.00
_cell.angle_gamma   90.00
#
_symmetry.space_group_name_H-M   'P 1'
#
loop_
_entity.id
_entity.type
_entity.pdbx_description
1 polymer ?
#
loop_
_entity_poly.entity_id
_entity_poly.type
_entity_poly.pdbx_seq_one_letter_code
_entity_poly.pdbx_strand_id
1 'polypeptide(L)'
;MAKKVSKGFTLIELLVVISIIALLMAILMPALSKVREQAKSVVCQSRMRQYGLALHAYSTSNSDIIPYFATYCPTTDKPPSGVANVYWYEALAPYISINEDSSKGSKHESEAFTTELRTCPASTRQSPIRIGVNFCWDGKTSPFYYGHYYGKEYPHFKMSKVKNTASAMAYMDCGGLLGPDAISHWVYNPRDPGMGFVDDYDRNGVKDSIISYGGAPRPFNYGNPKAHYGGCNVTLLDGHVERVQYEDLWEDQERLGRAYVPKHPFWKLD
;
A
#
# COMPACT_ATOMS: atom_id res chain seq x y z
N MET A 1 30.81 0.02 70.30
CA MET A 1 30.62 0.23 68.85
C MET A 1 29.98 -1.02 68.26
N ALA A 2 28.72 -0.95 67.82
CA ALA A 2 28.02 -2.09 67.23
C ALA A 2 28.57 -2.36 65.81
N LYS A 3 29.09 -3.57 65.58
CA LYS A 3 29.65 -3.99 64.29
C LYS A 3 28.49 -4.11 63.29
N LYS A 4 28.45 -3.21 62.30
CA LYS A 4 27.45 -3.25 61.22
C LYS A 4 27.70 -4.53 60.40
N VAL A 5 26.88 -5.56 60.60
CA VAL A 5 26.96 -6.80 59.82
C VAL A 5 26.39 -6.50 58.43
N SER A 6 27.25 -6.35 57.42
CA SER A 6 26.81 -6.31 56.03
C SER A 6 26.37 -7.71 55.65
N LYS A 7 25.06 -7.91 55.39
CA LYS A 7 24.57 -9.13 54.77
C LYS A 7 25.10 -9.17 53.33
N GLY A 8 26.00 -10.12 53.05
CA GLY A 8 26.48 -10.38 51.69
C GLY A 8 25.43 -11.15 50.90
N PHE A 9 25.26 -10.81 49.63
CA PHE A 9 24.38 -11.55 48.71
C PHE A 9 25.04 -12.89 48.36
N THR A 10 24.30 -13.99 48.45
CA THR A 10 24.82 -15.30 48.06
C THR A 10 24.75 -15.49 46.54
N LEU A 11 25.65 -16.31 46.00
CA LEU A 11 25.67 -16.64 44.58
C LEU A 11 24.37 -17.34 44.14
N ILE A 12 23.75 -18.12 45.04
CA ILE A 12 22.47 -18.80 44.80
C ILE A 12 21.32 -17.80 44.70
N GLU A 13 21.24 -16.80 45.60
CA GLU A 13 20.22 -15.76 45.53
C GLU A 13 20.30 -14.99 44.21
N LEU A 14 21.52 -14.70 43.73
CA LEU A 14 21.71 -14.04 42.44
C LEU A 14 21.28 -14.95 41.29
N LEU A 15 21.61 -16.24 41.35
CA LEU A 15 21.30 -17.22 40.31
C LEU A 15 19.79 -17.45 40.15
N VAL A 16 19.03 -17.49 41.25
CA VAL A 16 17.57 -17.64 41.21
C VAL A 16 16.89 -16.40 40.62
N VAL A 17 17.41 -15.21 40.92
CA VAL A 17 16.83 -13.97 40.37
C VAL A 17 17.04 -13.89 38.85
N ILE A 18 18.26 -14.16 38.37
CA ILE A 18 18.51 -14.15 36.93
C ILE A 18 17.73 -15.25 36.20
N SER A 19 17.51 -16.41 36.82
CA SER A 19 16.73 -17.50 36.20
C SER A 19 15.25 -17.14 36.07
N ILE A 20 14.67 -16.49 37.08
CA ILE A 20 13.29 -15.98 37.01
C ILE A 20 13.17 -14.88 35.95
N ILE A 21 14.12 -13.92 35.90
CA ILE A 21 14.12 -12.86 34.87
C ILE A 21 14.23 -13.48 33.48
N ALA A 22 15.12 -14.46 33.28
CA ALA A 22 15.28 -15.14 32.01
C ALA A 22 13.99 -15.85 31.56
N LEU A 23 13.31 -16.55 32.49
CA LEU A 23 12.02 -17.19 32.22
C LEU A 23 10.94 -16.18 31.82
N LEU A 24 10.82 -15.07 32.57
CA LEU A 24 9.85 -14.02 32.27
C LEU A 24 10.14 -13.36 30.92
N MET A 25 11.40 -13.06 30.61
CA MET A 25 11.80 -12.48 29.32
C MET A 25 11.54 -13.45 28.16
N ALA A 26 11.74 -14.76 28.36
CA ALA A 26 11.48 -15.78 27.33
C ALA A 26 10.00 -15.80 26.90
N ILE A 27 9.07 -15.58 27.83
CA ILE A 27 7.63 -15.52 27.54
C ILE A 27 7.23 -14.13 27.00
N LEU A 28 7.83 -13.06 27.51
CA LEU A 28 7.47 -11.69 27.15
C LEU A 28 7.93 -11.28 25.75
N MET A 29 9.11 -11.74 25.30
CA MET A 29 9.70 -11.31 24.04
C MET A 29 8.85 -11.68 22.80
N PRO A 30 8.32 -12.91 22.66
CA PRO A 30 7.42 -13.26 21.56
C PRO A 30 6.11 -12.46 21.59
N ALA A 31 5.54 -12.21 22.77
CA ALA A 31 4.30 -11.45 22.93
C ALA A 31 4.50 -9.99 22.52
N LEU A 32 5.59 -9.35 22.95
CA LEU A 32 5.89 -7.96 22.62
C LEU A 32 6.13 -7.76 21.12
N SER A 33 6.76 -8.74 20.44
CA SER A 33 6.93 -8.70 18.98
C SER A 33 5.58 -8.66 18.25
N LYS A 34 4.62 -9.50 18.66
CA LYS A 34 3.27 -9.51 18.09
C LYS A 34 2.54 -8.18 18.35
N VAL A 35 2.58 -7.66 19.58
CA VAL A 35 1.93 -6.38 19.91
C VAL A 35 2.48 -5.24 19.04
N ARG A 36 3.80 -5.20 18.81
CA ARG A 36 4.42 -4.17 17.94
C ARG A 36 3.91 -4.25 16.52
N GLU A 37 3.78 -5.45 15.95
CA GLU A 37 3.31 -5.60 14.57
C GLU A 37 1.83 -5.25 14.42
N GLN A 38 0.98 -5.60 15.40
CA GLN A 38 -0.40 -5.12 15.45
C GLN A 38 -0.48 -3.59 15.54
N ALA A 39 0.35 -2.96 16.38
CA ALA A 39 0.40 -1.51 16.51
C ALA A 39 0.79 -0.82 15.18
N LYS A 40 1.78 -1.36 14.45
CA LYS A 40 2.13 -0.87 13.10
C LYS A 40 0.95 -0.96 12.14
N SER A 41 0.17 -2.04 12.21
CA SER A 41 -1.03 -2.20 11.38
C SER A 41 -2.09 -1.14 11.68
N VAL A 42 -2.37 -0.87 12.95
CA VAL A 42 -3.31 0.18 13.37
C VAL A 42 -2.85 1.56 12.88
N VAL A 43 -1.55 1.86 13.00
CA VAL A 43 -0.98 3.11 12.48
C VAL A 43 -1.10 3.17 10.95
N CYS A 44 -0.83 2.08 10.24
CA CYS A 44 -1.02 2.02 8.78
C CYS A 44 -2.48 2.32 8.39
N GLN A 45 -3.44 1.69 9.06
CA GLN A 45 -4.87 1.93 8.82
C GLN A 45 -5.27 3.39 9.08
N SER A 46 -4.76 4.01 10.14
CA SER A 46 -5.01 5.43 10.44
C SER A 46 -4.46 6.35 9.34
N ARG A 47 -3.25 6.06 8.83
CA ARG A 47 -2.65 6.80 7.70
C ARG A 47 -3.46 6.64 6.42
N MET A 48 -3.88 5.42 6.12
CA MET A 48 -4.73 5.14 4.96
C MET A 48 -6.11 5.82 5.06
N ARG A 49 -6.70 5.86 6.25
CA ARG A 49 -7.96 6.56 6.50
C ARG A 49 -7.84 8.06 6.23
N GLN A 50 -6.71 8.67 6.57
CA GLN A 50 -6.45 10.08 6.24
C GLN A 50 -6.43 10.31 4.72
N TYR A 51 -5.86 9.39 3.93
CA TYR A 51 -5.96 9.44 2.47
C TYR A 51 -7.38 9.21 1.95
N GLY A 52 -8.16 8.31 2.57
CA GLY A 52 -9.58 8.14 2.26
C GLY A 52 -10.39 9.43 2.47
N LEU A 53 -10.16 10.13 3.59
CA LEU A 53 -10.77 11.44 3.85
C LEU A 53 -10.33 12.50 2.84
N ALA A 54 -9.04 12.52 2.50
CA ALA A 54 -8.50 13.43 1.49
C ALA A 54 -9.14 13.20 0.11
N LEU A 55 -9.38 11.94 -0.27
CA LEU A 55 -10.06 11.60 -1.52
C LEU A 55 -11.50 12.14 -1.55
N HIS A 56 -12.24 12.00 -0.46
CA HIS A 56 -13.60 12.55 -0.37
C HIS A 56 -13.62 14.08 -0.41
N ALA A 57 -12.69 14.72 0.29
CA ALA A 57 -12.57 16.17 0.28
C ALA A 57 -12.21 16.68 -1.12
N TYR A 58 -11.30 16.00 -1.81
CA TYR A 58 -10.96 16.25 -3.21
C TYR A 58 -12.19 16.10 -4.11
N SER A 59 -12.88 14.97 -4.03
CA SER A 59 -14.04 14.68 -4.87
C SER A 59 -15.16 15.71 -4.68
N THR A 60 -15.44 16.09 -3.44
CA THR A 60 -16.41 17.14 -3.09
C THR A 60 -16.04 18.49 -3.70
N SER A 61 -14.75 18.84 -3.69
CA SER A 61 -14.25 20.13 -4.18
C SER A 61 -14.10 20.18 -5.71
N ASN A 62 -14.06 19.02 -6.38
CA ASN A 62 -13.76 18.89 -7.81
C ASN A 62 -14.93 18.27 -8.61
N SER A 63 -16.18 18.58 -8.24
CA SER A 63 -17.37 18.13 -8.98
C SER A 63 -17.50 16.60 -9.08
N ASP A 64 -17.30 15.92 -7.95
CA ASP A 64 -17.46 14.46 -7.78
C ASP A 64 -16.41 13.61 -8.53
N ILE A 65 -15.32 14.21 -9.00
CA ILE A 65 -14.27 13.46 -9.70
C ILE A 65 -13.21 12.89 -8.75
N ILE A 66 -12.60 11.78 -9.16
CA ILE A 66 -11.39 11.20 -8.56
C ILE A 66 -10.17 11.69 -9.37
N PRO A 67 -9.02 11.94 -8.74
CA PRO A 67 -7.81 12.30 -9.46
C PRO A 67 -7.35 11.15 -10.37
N TYR A 68 -6.73 11.50 -11.49
CA TYR A 68 -6.01 10.50 -12.30
C TYR A 68 -4.90 9.87 -11.47
N PHE A 69 -4.47 8.66 -11.86
CA PHE A 69 -3.21 8.12 -11.40
C PHE A 69 -2.05 9.08 -11.71
N ALA A 70 -2.01 9.55 -12.96
CA ALA A 70 -1.22 10.67 -13.42
C ALA A 70 -1.92 11.34 -14.61
N THR A 71 -1.77 12.65 -14.79
CA THR A 71 -2.38 13.38 -15.91
C THR A 71 -1.93 12.82 -17.25
N TYR A 72 -0.65 12.46 -17.39
CA TYR A 72 -0.08 11.87 -18.61
C TYR A 72 0.65 10.57 -18.28
N CYS A 73 0.48 9.55 -19.13
CA CYS A 73 1.26 8.33 -19.05
C CYS A 73 2.73 8.62 -19.42
N PRO A 74 3.70 8.50 -18.49
CA PRO A 74 5.06 8.97 -18.70
C PRO A 74 5.83 8.18 -19.78
N THR A 75 5.35 7.01 -20.18
CA THR A 75 5.98 6.16 -21.19
C THR A 75 5.46 6.41 -22.60
N THR A 76 4.21 6.85 -22.76
CA THR A 76 3.57 7.01 -24.08
C THR A 76 3.30 8.46 -24.43
N ASP A 77 3.14 9.33 -23.43
CA ASP A 77 2.68 10.70 -23.59
C ASP A 77 3.58 11.66 -22.81
N LYS A 78 3.85 12.83 -23.39
CA LYS A 78 4.56 13.91 -22.71
C LYS A 78 3.59 15.04 -22.44
N PRO A 79 3.60 15.62 -21.23
CA PRO A 79 2.84 16.83 -20.98
C PRO A 79 3.32 17.95 -21.92
N PRO A 80 2.43 18.86 -22.33
CA PRO A 80 2.83 20.06 -23.08
C PRO A 80 3.93 20.84 -22.35
N SER A 81 4.74 21.58 -23.11
CA SER A 81 5.81 22.39 -22.54
C SER A 81 5.27 23.36 -21.48
N GLY A 82 5.87 23.38 -20.30
CA GLY A 82 5.45 24.20 -19.16
C GLY A 82 4.28 23.63 -18.34
N VAL A 83 3.77 22.44 -18.68
CA VAL A 83 2.74 21.74 -17.90
C VAL A 83 3.37 20.62 -17.08
N ALA A 84 3.13 20.61 -15.78
CA ALA A 84 3.58 19.53 -14.91
C ALA A 84 2.72 18.27 -15.10
N ASN A 85 3.34 17.09 -15.06
CA ASN A 85 2.60 15.84 -14.95
C ASN A 85 2.25 15.60 -13.48
N VAL A 86 0.96 15.70 -13.15
CA VAL A 86 0.48 15.62 -11.77
C VAL A 86 0.02 14.21 -11.46
N TYR A 87 0.52 13.63 -10.37
CA TYR A 87 0.11 12.33 -9.87
C TYR A 87 -1.01 12.43 -8.82
N TRP A 88 -1.70 11.32 -8.55
CA TRP A 88 -2.81 11.27 -7.60
C TRP A 88 -2.44 11.81 -6.21
N TYR A 89 -1.23 11.53 -5.71
CA TYR A 89 -0.82 11.96 -4.37
C TYR A 89 -0.50 13.46 -4.31
N GLU A 90 -0.01 14.05 -5.40
CA GLU A 90 0.18 15.50 -5.55
C GLU A 90 -1.19 16.20 -5.62
N ALA A 91 -2.15 15.62 -6.34
CA ALA A 91 -3.53 16.12 -6.40
C ALA A 91 -4.23 16.12 -5.03
N LEU A 92 -3.89 15.15 -4.16
CA LEU A 92 -4.42 15.07 -2.79
C LEU A 92 -3.60 15.84 -1.75
N ALA A 93 -2.40 16.29 -2.08
CA ALA A 93 -1.47 16.96 -1.15
C ALA A 93 -2.12 18.11 -0.35
N PRO A 94 -2.90 19.03 -0.98
CA PRO A 94 -3.55 20.12 -0.24
C PRO A 94 -4.54 19.65 0.83
N TYR A 95 -5.18 18.48 0.62
CA TYR A 95 -6.18 17.92 1.53
C TYR A 95 -5.57 17.16 2.72
N ILE A 96 -4.26 16.93 2.68
CA ILE A 96 -3.46 16.37 3.78
C ILE A 96 -2.44 17.39 4.33
N SER A 97 -2.69 18.69 4.09
CA SER A 97 -1.85 19.81 4.57
C SER A 97 -0.40 19.78 4.08
N ILE A 98 -0.16 19.23 2.89
CA ILE A 98 1.14 19.29 2.22
C ILE A 98 1.07 20.39 1.14
N ASN A 99 1.92 21.41 1.29
CA ASN A 99 2.03 22.51 0.33
C ASN A 99 3.12 22.19 -0.67
N GLU A 100 2.73 21.63 -1.81
CA GLU A 100 3.67 21.16 -2.82
C GLU A 100 3.87 22.17 -3.96
N ASP A 101 5.12 22.36 -4.35
CA ASP A 101 5.46 23.10 -5.56
C ASP A 101 5.43 22.15 -6.76
N SER A 102 4.30 22.15 -7.47
CA SER A 102 4.05 21.30 -8.65
C SER A 102 5.04 21.53 -9.80
N SER A 103 5.89 22.57 -9.73
CA SER A 103 6.95 22.81 -10.72
C SER A 103 8.13 21.84 -10.65
N LYS A 104 8.24 21.02 -9.58
CA LYS A 104 9.40 20.14 -9.35
C LYS A 104 9.30 18.71 -9.91
N GLY A 105 8.21 18.38 -10.61
CA GLY A 105 8.15 17.36 -11.69
C GLY A 105 8.71 15.94 -11.46
N SER A 106 9.06 15.54 -10.24
CA SER A 106 9.78 14.32 -9.94
C SER A 106 8.88 13.36 -9.15
N LYS A 107 8.46 12.28 -9.84
CA LYS A 107 7.69 11.11 -9.38
C LYS A 107 8.08 10.59 -8.00
N HIS A 108 9.30 10.88 -7.52
CA HIS A 108 9.91 10.24 -6.36
C HIS A 108 10.50 11.18 -5.31
N GLU A 109 10.58 12.48 -5.58
CA GLU A 109 11.20 13.47 -4.67
C GLU A 109 10.20 14.48 -4.12
N SER A 110 8.97 14.41 -4.60
CA SER A 110 7.81 15.15 -4.10
C SER A 110 7.62 14.95 -2.58
N GLU A 111 7.19 16.00 -1.88
CA GLU A 111 6.90 15.91 -0.44
C GLU A 111 5.68 15.01 -0.21
N ALA A 112 4.65 15.14 -1.05
CA ALA A 112 3.47 14.28 -1.02
C ALA A 112 3.80 12.81 -1.31
N PHE A 113 4.90 12.56 -2.02
CA PHE A 113 5.40 11.23 -2.28
C PHE A 113 6.17 10.65 -1.09
N THR A 114 7.09 11.42 -0.54
CA THR A 114 8.05 10.96 0.49
C THR A 114 7.47 10.98 1.90
N THR A 115 6.35 11.68 2.12
CA THR A 115 5.68 11.82 3.41
C THR A 115 5.51 10.50 4.17
N GLU A 116 5.66 10.59 5.49
CA GLU A 116 5.42 9.48 6.40
C GLU A 116 3.96 9.01 6.34
N LEU A 117 3.02 9.91 6.02
CA LEU A 117 1.60 9.58 5.87
C LEU A 117 1.37 8.51 4.79
N ARG A 118 2.19 8.49 3.74
CA ARG A 118 2.07 7.51 2.66
C ARG A 118 2.81 6.22 2.93
N THR A 119 3.70 6.23 3.92
CA THR A 119 4.60 5.11 4.21
C THR A 119 3.98 4.20 5.26
N CYS A 120 3.98 2.89 5.03
CA CYS A 120 3.56 1.95 6.07
C CYS A 120 4.66 1.85 7.16
N PRO A 121 4.32 1.80 8.47
CA PRO A 121 5.31 1.64 9.54
C PRO A 121 6.11 0.33 9.50
N ALA A 122 5.63 -0.68 8.77
CA ALA A 122 6.36 -1.93 8.51
C ALA A 122 7.35 -1.83 7.33
N SER A 123 7.35 -0.69 6.62
CA SER A 123 8.28 -0.41 5.53
C SER A 123 9.73 -0.42 6.01
N THR A 124 10.61 -1.01 5.22
CA THR A 124 12.06 -1.02 5.46
C THR A 124 12.80 -0.55 4.22
N ARG A 125 14.08 -0.18 4.35
CA ARG A 125 14.89 0.21 3.17
C ARG A 125 14.96 -0.90 2.12
N GLN A 126 14.93 -2.16 2.52
CA GLN A 126 15.00 -3.32 1.61
C GLN A 126 13.63 -3.73 1.05
N SER A 127 12.55 -3.37 1.74
CA SER A 127 11.17 -3.64 1.33
C SER A 127 10.31 -2.42 1.65
N PRO A 128 10.34 -1.39 0.79
CA PRO A 128 9.54 -0.20 0.98
C PRO A 128 8.06 -0.54 0.78
N ILE A 129 7.21 -0.10 1.72
CA ILE A 129 5.76 -0.26 1.65
C ILE A 129 5.13 1.13 1.70
N ARG A 130 4.29 1.44 0.71
CA ARG A 130 3.57 2.70 0.60
C ARG A 130 2.15 2.46 0.12
N ILE A 131 1.30 3.45 0.32
CA ILE A 131 -0.06 3.47 -0.21
C ILE A 131 0.02 3.58 -1.74
N GLY A 132 -0.56 2.60 -2.44
CA GLY A 132 -0.82 2.59 -3.87
C GLY A 132 -2.31 2.62 -4.18
N VAL A 133 -2.66 2.97 -5.42
CA VAL A 133 -4.07 3.07 -5.88
C VAL A 133 -4.49 1.93 -6.79
N ASN A 134 -5.75 1.49 -6.69
CA ASN A 134 -6.35 0.54 -7.63
C ASN A 134 -6.32 1.13 -9.06
N PHE A 135 -5.50 0.54 -9.92
CA PHE A 135 -5.06 1.14 -11.19
C PHE A 135 -5.39 0.27 -12.40
N CYS A 136 -5.80 0.93 -13.49
CA CYS A 136 -5.89 0.37 -14.84
C CYS A 136 -5.42 1.42 -15.85
N TRP A 137 -5.16 1.04 -17.11
CA TRP A 137 -4.61 1.99 -18.08
C TRP A 137 -5.63 3.04 -18.55
N ASP A 138 -6.87 2.63 -18.80
CA ASP A 138 -7.84 3.36 -19.63
C ASP A 138 -9.18 3.67 -18.93
N GLY A 139 -9.25 3.40 -17.62
CA GLY A 139 -10.41 3.68 -16.78
C GLY A 139 -11.59 2.73 -16.90
N LYS A 140 -11.44 1.58 -17.58
CA LYS A 140 -12.53 0.60 -17.72
C LYS A 140 -12.76 -0.23 -16.47
N THR A 141 -11.71 -0.58 -15.73
CA THR A 141 -11.78 -1.53 -14.62
C THR A 141 -11.46 -0.93 -13.26
N SER A 142 -10.83 0.25 -13.22
CA SER A 142 -10.35 0.88 -11.98
C SER A 142 -10.66 2.37 -11.90
N PRO A 143 -10.78 2.94 -10.68
CA PRO A 143 -11.09 4.36 -10.50
C PRO A 143 -9.89 5.27 -10.77
N PHE A 144 -8.66 4.75 -10.66
CA PHE A 144 -7.44 5.48 -11.01
C PHE A 144 -6.85 4.96 -12.32
N TYR A 145 -6.56 5.88 -13.22
CA TYR A 145 -6.00 5.63 -14.56
C TYR A 145 -5.33 6.88 -15.11
N TYR A 146 -4.70 6.81 -16.27
CA TYR A 146 -4.06 7.97 -16.89
C TYR A 146 -5.07 8.90 -17.57
N GLY A 147 -4.90 10.21 -17.41
CA GLY A 147 -5.69 11.20 -18.15
C GLY A 147 -5.40 11.17 -19.66
N HIS A 148 -4.13 11.01 -20.03
CA HIS A 148 -3.70 10.78 -21.41
C HIS A 148 -2.91 9.48 -21.53
N TYR A 149 -3.34 8.62 -22.45
CA TYR A 149 -2.69 7.34 -22.74
C TYR A 149 -2.78 7.02 -24.24
N TYR A 150 -1.61 6.85 -24.88
CA TYR A 150 -1.45 6.65 -26.33
C TYR A 150 -2.14 7.75 -27.17
N GLY A 151 -1.92 9.02 -26.81
CA GLY A 151 -2.48 10.17 -27.51
C GLY A 151 -4.00 10.34 -27.35
N LYS A 152 -4.65 9.47 -26.59
CA LYS A 152 -6.08 9.56 -26.28
C LYS A 152 -6.28 10.15 -24.89
N GLU A 153 -7.21 11.10 -24.80
CA GLU A 153 -7.68 11.66 -23.53
C GLU A 153 -8.81 10.79 -22.95
N TYR A 154 -8.74 10.55 -21.65
CA TYR A 154 -9.73 9.82 -20.87
C TYR A 154 -10.37 10.78 -19.87
N PRO A 155 -11.70 10.80 -19.75
CA PRO A 155 -12.37 11.68 -18.79
C PRO A 155 -12.10 11.23 -17.37
N HIS A 156 -12.25 12.11 -16.38
CA HIS A 156 -12.14 11.72 -14.98
C HIS A 156 -13.20 10.70 -14.56
N PHE A 157 -12.82 9.84 -13.63
CA PHE A 157 -13.77 8.94 -12.98
C PHE A 157 -14.62 9.73 -11.99
N LYS A 158 -15.93 9.50 -12.00
CA LYS A 158 -16.84 10.11 -11.04
C LYS A 158 -17.14 9.13 -9.91
N MET A 159 -16.98 9.57 -8.67
CA MET A 159 -17.24 8.75 -7.49
C MET A 159 -18.69 8.24 -7.48
N SER A 160 -19.65 9.09 -7.88
CA SER A 160 -21.07 8.73 -8.02
C SER A 160 -21.39 7.61 -9.01
N LYS A 161 -20.46 7.21 -9.89
CA LYS A 161 -20.67 6.06 -10.80
C LYS A 161 -20.65 4.72 -10.08
N VAL A 162 -20.07 4.66 -8.88
CA VAL A 162 -19.96 3.43 -8.09
C VAL A 162 -21.19 3.32 -7.22
N LYS A 163 -22.00 2.28 -7.42
CA LYS A 163 -23.23 2.08 -6.63
C LYS A 163 -22.92 1.73 -5.18
N ASN A 164 -21.85 0.95 -4.97
CA ASN A 164 -21.43 0.50 -3.65
C ASN A 164 -19.96 0.88 -3.40
N THR A 165 -19.74 2.09 -2.90
CA THR A 165 -18.39 2.60 -2.58
C THR A 165 -17.73 1.82 -1.44
N ALA A 166 -18.53 1.23 -0.54
CA ALA A 166 -18.08 0.36 0.55
C ALA A 166 -17.67 -1.05 0.07
N SER A 167 -17.65 -1.32 -1.24
CA SER A 167 -17.11 -2.57 -1.79
C SER A 167 -16.14 -2.34 -2.95
N ALA A 168 -15.66 -1.12 -3.16
CA ALA A 168 -14.76 -0.77 -4.25
C ALA A 168 -13.44 -0.23 -3.69
N MET A 169 -12.34 -0.91 -3.99
CA MET A 169 -11.02 -0.53 -3.49
C MET A 169 -10.52 0.76 -4.16
N ALA A 170 -10.10 1.71 -3.34
CA ALA A 170 -9.37 2.90 -3.73
C ALA A 170 -7.87 2.70 -3.54
N TYR A 171 -7.45 2.30 -2.34
CA TYR A 171 -6.06 2.20 -1.93
C TYR A 171 -5.71 0.83 -1.34
N MET A 172 -4.44 0.46 -1.42
CA MET A 172 -3.86 -0.67 -0.70
C MET A 172 -2.44 -0.33 -0.26
N ASP A 173 -2.00 -0.82 0.90
CA ASP A 173 -0.60 -0.74 1.31
C ASP A 173 0.25 -1.81 0.61
N CYS A 174 0.72 -1.49 -0.60
CA CYS A 174 1.54 -2.41 -1.38
C CYS A 174 3.05 -2.16 -1.19
N GLY A 175 3.79 -3.25 -1.23
CA GLY A 175 5.24 -3.23 -1.30
C GLY A 175 5.71 -2.80 -2.69
N GLY A 176 6.88 -2.17 -2.74
CA GLY A 176 7.66 -2.00 -3.96
C GLY A 176 8.96 -2.80 -3.88
N LEU A 177 9.55 -3.14 -5.04
CA LEU A 177 10.90 -3.70 -5.10
C LEU A 177 11.97 -2.62 -4.81
N LEU A 178 13.25 -3.00 -4.89
CA LEU A 178 14.36 -2.05 -4.99
C LEU A 178 14.63 -1.71 -6.47
N GLY A 179 14.61 -0.43 -6.83
CA GLY A 179 14.88 0.06 -8.19
C GLY A 179 14.35 1.48 -8.44
N PRO A 180 14.80 2.18 -9.50
CA PRO A 180 14.41 3.56 -9.81
C PRO A 180 12.91 3.73 -10.11
N ASP A 181 12.21 2.64 -10.45
CA ASP A 181 10.75 2.61 -10.65
C ASP A 181 9.99 1.90 -9.52
N ALA A 182 10.70 1.46 -8.48
CA ALA A 182 10.21 0.43 -7.59
C ALA A 182 9.43 0.98 -6.38
N ILE A 183 8.70 2.08 -6.60
CA ILE A 183 8.01 2.76 -5.52
C ILE A 183 6.52 2.67 -5.75
N SER A 184 5.83 2.00 -4.82
CA SER A 184 4.42 1.65 -4.87
C SER A 184 3.54 2.91 -5.00
N HIS A 185 3.02 3.12 -6.20
CA HIS A 185 1.92 4.04 -6.46
C HIS A 185 0.72 3.40 -7.15
N TRP A 186 0.87 2.22 -7.75
CA TRP A 186 -0.22 1.47 -8.37
C TRP A 186 -0.48 0.17 -7.60
N VAL A 187 -1.70 -0.29 -7.73
CA VAL A 187 -2.20 -1.60 -7.38
C VAL A 187 -2.95 -2.06 -8.62
N TYR A 188 -2.33 -2.86 -9.49
CA TYR A 188 -2.94 -3.28 -10.74
C TYR A 188 -4.26 -4.01 -10.49
N ASN A 189 -5.27 -3.67 -11.26
CA ASN A 189 -6.50 -4.42 -11.18
C ASN A 189 -6.38 -5.71 -12.01
N PRO A 190 -6.47 -6.89 -11.38
CA PRO A 190 -6.33 -8.16 -12.09
C PRO A 190 -7.45 -8.40 -13.12
N ARG A 191 -8.53 -7.59 -13.11
CA ARG A 191 -9.58 -7.63 -14.14
C ARG A 191 -9.19 -6.94 -15.43
N ASP A 192 -8.14 -6.10 -15.44
CA ASP A 192 -7.61 -5.55 -16.67
C ASP A 192 -6.90 -6.68 -17.44
N PRO A 193 -7.34 -7.02 -18.68
CA PRO A 193 -6.77 -8.12 -19.46
C PRO A 193 -5.25 -8.01 -19.68
N GLY A 194 -4.69 -6.80 -19.62
CA GLY A 194 -3.26 -6.55 -19.77
C GLY A 194 -2.43 -6.64 -18.48
N MET A 195 -3.07 -6.88 -17.33
CA MET A 195 -2.44 -6.82 -16.00
C MET A 195 -2.65 -8.07 -15.14
N GLY A 196 -3.03 -9.20 -15.73
CA GLY A 196 -3.14 -10.46 -14.98
C GLY A 196 -1.78 -10.91 -14.42
N PHE A 197 -1.77 -11.51 -13.23
CA PHE A 197 -0.56 -12.06 -12.64
C PHE A 197 -0.01 -13.22 -13.47
N VAL A 198 1.28 -13.18 -13.76
CA VAL A 198 1.98 -14.16 -14.61
C VAL A 198 3.15 -14.82 -13.89
N ASP A 199 3.57 -14.29 -12.74
CA ASP A 199 4.70 -14.75 -11.94
C ASP A 199 4.28 -15.11 -10.50
N ASP A 200 4.89 -16.15 -9.95
CA ASP A 200 4.76 -16.60 -8.56
C ASP A 200 6.02 -16.16 -7.81
N TYR A 201 5.97 -14.96 -7.23
CA TYR A 201 7.15 -14.29 -6.68
C TYR A 201 7.60 -14.94 -5.36
N ASP A 202 6.65 -15.37 -4.54
CA ASP A 202 6.93 -15.98 -3.24
C ASP A 202 7.09 -17.50 -3.28
N ARG A 203 6.88 -18.10 -4.45
CA ARG A 203 7.06 -19.52 -4.75
C ARG A 203 6.10 -20.42 -3.96
N ASN A 204 4.90 -19.93 -3.71
CA ASN A 204 3.86 -20.68 -3.01
C ASN A 204 2.98 -21.52 -3.95
N GLY A 205 3.22 -21.47 -5.27
CA GLY A 205 2.46 -22.15 -6.31
C GLY A 205 1.34 -21.31 -6.93
N VAL A 206 1.10 -20.09 -6.43
CA VAL A 206 0.06 -19.18 -6.90
C VAL A 206 0.72 -17.94 -7.51
N LYS A 207 0.37 -17.59 -8.75
CA LYS A 207 0.88 -16.35 -9.34
C LYS A 207 0.31 -15.15 -8.58
N ASP A 208 1.17 -14.24 -8.18
CA ASP A 208 0.82 -13.10 -7.33
C ASP A 208 1.45 -11.80 -7.83
N SER A 209 2.17 -11.90 -8.96
CA SER A 209 3.04 -10.87 -9.48
C SER A 209 2.99 -10.83 -11.01
N ILE A 210 3.44 -9.73 -11.62
CA ILE A 210 3.62 -9.66 -13.09
C ILE A 210 5.11 -9.60 -13.44
N ILE A 211 5.44 -10.08 -14.64
CA ILE A 211 6.75 -9.88 -15.24
C ILE A 211 6.76 -8.52 -15.92
N SER A 212 7.65 -7.63 -15.49
CA SER A 212 7.73 -6.27 -16.03
C SER A 212 8.45 -6.21 -17.38
N TYR A 213 8.35 -5.06 -18.06
CA TYR A 213 9.32 -4.61 -19.06
C TYR A 213 10.76 -4.82 -18.54
N GLY A 214 11.53 -5.65 -19.23
CA GLY A 214 12.90 -6.03 -18.85
C GLY A 214 13.06 -7.44 -18.24
N GLY A 215 11.99 -8.23 -18.13
CA GLY A 215 12.07 -9.67 -17.81
C GLY A 215 12.28 -10.02 -16.34
N ALA A 216 12.42 -9.02 -15.45
CA ALA A 216 12.44 -9.26 -14.01
C ALA A 216 11.01 -9.29 -13.45
N PRO A 217 10.65 -10.30 -12.64
CA PRO A 217 9.39 -10.30 -11.93
C PRO A 217 9.36 -9.15 -10.93
N ARG A 218 8.24 -8.45 -10.91
CA ARG A 218 8.00 -7.36 -9.97
C ARG A 218 6.80 -7.77 -9.10
N PRO A 219 6.93 -7.69 -7.77
CA PRO A 219 5.84 -7.90 -6.83
C PRO A 219 4.88 -6.74 -6.99
N PHE A 220 4.00 -6.85 -7.98
CA PHE A 220 2.94 -5.90 -8.20
C PHE A 220 1.74 -6.43 -7.44
N ASN A 221 1.14 -5.59 -6.58
CA ASN A 221 0.04 -5.94 -5.67
C ASN A 221 0.41 -6.89 -4.54
N TYR A 222 1.60 -7.46 -4.57
CA TYR A 222 2.15 -8.19 -3.45
C TYR A 222 2.56 -7.19 -2.37
N GLY A 223 1.69 -6.95 -1.40
CA GLY A 223 2.14 -6.30 -0.19
C GLY A 223 3.03 -7.25 0.60
N ASN A 224 3.92 -6.68 1.41
CA ASN A 224 4.98 -7.45 2.05
C ASN A 224 4.34 -8.53 2.96
N PRO A 225 4.57 -9.83 2.73
CA PRO A 225 3.93 -10.93 3.46
C PRO A 225 4.39 -10.97 4.91
N LYS A 226 5.56 -10.36 5.20
CA LYS A 226 6.10 -10.20 6.54
C LYS A 226 5.48 -9.00 7.27
N ALA A 227 4.83 -8.08 6.56
CA ALA A 227 4.05 -7.01 7.15
C ALA A 227 2.59 -7.48 7.35
N HIS A 228 1.93 -6.94 8.39
CA HIS A 228 0.49 -7.13 8.61
C HIS A 228 0.03 -8.61 8.66
N TYR A 229 0.90 -9.53 9.06
CA TYR A 229 0.59 -10.97 9.20
C TYR A 229 0.11 -11.66 7.91
N GLY A 230 0.75 -11.38 6.77
CA GLY A 230 0.35 -12.00 5.49
C GLY A 230 -0.91 -11.40 4.86
N GLY A 231 -1.26 -10.17 5.26
CA GLY A 231 -2.35 -9.41 4.67
C GLY A 231 -1.94 -7.99 4.29
N CYS A 232 -2.87 -7.23 3.74
CA CYS A 232 -2.77 -5.80 3.47
C CYS A 232 -3.91 -5.06 4.15
N ASN A 233 -3.71 -3.77 4.35
CA ASN A 233 -4.79 -2.83 4.60
C ASN A 233 -5.30 -2.28 3.26
N VAL A 234 -6.61 -2.28 3.12
CA VAL A 234 -7.34 -1.81 1.95
C VAL A 234 -8.18 -0.63 2.39
N THR A 235 -8.16 0.45 1.61
CA THR A 235 -9.12 1.55 1.75
C THR A 235 -10.12 1.50 0.62
N LEU A 236 -11.39 1.56 0.96
CA LEU A 236 -12.49 1.56 0.02
C LEU A 236 -12.86 3.00 -0.38
N LEU A 237 -13.66 3.13 -1.43
CA LEU A 237 -14.05 4.43 -1.98
C LEU A 237 -14.94 5.26 -1.05
N ASP A 238 -15.47 4.68 0.03
CA ASP A 238 -16.16 5.38 1.13
C ASP A 238 -15.22 5.82 2.26
N GLY A 239 -13.92 5.55 2.13
CA GLY A 239 -12.90 5.84 3.14
C GLY A 239 -12.82 4.83 4.27
N HIS A 240 -13.61 3.74 4.25
CA HIS A 240 -13.45 2.62 5.17
C HIS A 240 -12.09 1.96 4.95
N VAL A 241 -11.45 1.55 6.04
CA VAL A 241 -10.17 0.84 5.98
C VAL A 241 -10.29 -0.46 6.75
N GLU A 242 -9.91 -1.56 6.10
CA GLU A 242 -9.88 -2.87 6.72
C GLU A 242 -8.66 -3.68 6.29
N ARG A 243 -8.33 -4.69 7.08
CA ARG A 243 -7.25 -5.62 6.77
C ARG A 243 -7.83 -6.85 6.08
N VAL A 244 -7.27 -7.21 4.92
CA VAL A 244 -7.63 -8.42 4.18
C VAL A 244 -6.41 -9.30 3.96
N GLN A 245 -6.59 -10.62 3.96
CA GLN A 245 -5.51 -11.55 3.60
C GLN A 245 -5.25 -11.47 2.09
N TYR A 246 -4.01 -11.59 1.66
CA TYR A 246 -3.69 -11.57 0.22
C TYR A 246 -4.40 -12.69 -0.55
N GLU A 247 -4.45 -13.89 0.03
CA GLU A 247 -5.17 -15.07 -0.50
C GLU A 247 -6.70 -14.87 -0.64
N ASP A 248 -7.25 -13.83 -0.02
CA ASP A 248 -8.66 -13.47 -0.14
C ASP A 248 -8.93 -12.45 -1.25
N LEU A 249 -7.90 -11.74 -1.72
CA LEU A 249 -8.03 -10.75 -2.78
C LEU A 249 -8.08 -11.37 -4.18
N TRP A 250 -7.34 -12.45 -4.42
CA TRP A 250 -7.23 -13.13 -5.71
C TRP A 250 -7.26 -14.65 -5.56
N GLU A 251 -7.73 -15.36 -6.59
CA GLU A 251 -7.80 -16.82 -6.63
C GLU A 251 -6.71 -17.42 -7.53
N ASP A 252 -6.26 -18.63 -7.19
CA ASP A 252 -5.26 -19.41 -7.93
C ASP A 252 -5.77 -19.87 -9.32
N GLN A 253 -4.98 -19.58 -10.34
CA GLN A 253 -5.22 -19.89 -11.76
C GLN A 253 -5.04 -21.36 -12.11
N GLU A 254 -4.07 -22.06 -11.52
CA GLU A 254 -3.73 -23.43 -11.93
C GLU A 254 -4.86 -24.41 -11.62
N ARG A 255 -5.62 -24.14 -10.55
CA ARG A 255 -6.80 -24.91 -10.18
C ARG A 255 -8.00 -24.72 -11.12
N LEU A 256 -8.08 -23.60 -11.86
CA LEU A 256 -9.30 -23.18 -12.58
C LEU A 256 -9.15 -23.01 -14.10
N GLY A 257 -7.93 -22.99 -14.64
CA GLY A 257 -7.69 -22.95 -16.08
C GLY A 257 -8.24 -21.69 -16.80
N ARG A 258 -8.31 -20.55 -16.11
CA ARG A 258 -8.88 -19.27 -16.60
C ARG A 258 -7.95 -18.10 -16.23
N ALA A 259 -8.17 -16.92 -16.83
CA ALA A 259 -7.53 -15.64 -16.44
C ALA A 259 -7.90 -15.22 -15.00
N TYR A 260 -7.06 -14.38 -14.35
CA TYR A 260 -7.21 -13.99 -12.94
C TYR A 260 -8.61 -13.47 -12.64
N VAL A 261 -9.38 -14.22 -11.84
CA VAL A 261 -10.64 -13.76 -11.31
C VAL A 261 -10.37 -13.28 -9.90
N PRO A 262 -10.53 -11.98 -9.61
CA PRO A 262 -10.46 -11.51 -8.24
C PRO A 262 -11.52 -12.23 -7.40
N LYS A 263 -11.05 -12.81 -6.28
CA LYS A 263 -11.89 -13.51 -5.31
C LYS A 263 -12.74 -12.51 -4.53
N HIS A 264 -12.16 -11.35 -4.22
CA HIS A 264 -12.86 -10.28 -3.49
C HIS A 264 -13.65 -9.35 -4.41
N PRO A 265 -14.85 -8.89 -4.03
CA PRO A 265 -15.61 -7.89 -4.79
C PRO A 265 -14.93 -6.51 -4.88
N PHE A 266 -13.89 -6.25 -4.09
CA PHE A 266 -13.15 -4.97 -4.05
C PHE A 266 -12.62 -4.49 -5.39
N TRP A 267 -12.35 -5.42 -6.30
CA TRP A 267 -11.85 -5.13 -7.63
C TRP A 267 -12.94 -4.70 -8.61
N LYS A 268 -14.19 -4.67 -8.17
CA LYS A 268 -15.35 -4.31 -9.00
C LYS A 268 -15.80 -2.88 -8.73
N LEU A 269 -16.19 -2.22 -9.82
CA LEU A 269 -16.86 -0.93 -9.82
C LEU A 269 -18.30 -1.19 -10.29
N ASP A 270 -19.11 -1.80 -9.43
CA ASP A 270 -20.51 -2.16 -9.73
C ASP A 270 -21.47 -0.95 -9.64
#